data_AF-A0A7X3UWT8-F1
#
_entry.id   AF-A0A7X3UWT8-F1
#
_cell.length_a   1.000
_cell.length_b   1.000
_cell.length_c   1.000
_cell.angle_alpha   90.00
_cell.angle_beta   90.00
_cell.angle_gamma   90.00
#
_symmetry.space_group_name_H-M   'P 1'
#
loop_
_entity.id
_entity.type
_entity.pdbx_description
1 polymer ?
#
loop_
_entity_poly.entity_id
_entity_poly.type
_entity_poly.pdbx_seq_one_letter_code
_entity_poly.pdbx_strand_id
1 'polypeptide(L)'
;MHLKFLAHGTGSARKAAKYLLGAMDAAGKERGGVEVLRGDPHQVAAVADALPFEHRYTSGVIAWAPEDQPTDKQIEAVVDAFEKTAWAGLDFDRYAWTAVLHREHGGGAHVHVLAARCDLETGRSLNSKCP
;
A
#
# COMPACT_ATOMS: atom_id res chain seq x y z
N MET A 1 -6.31 10.54 11.70
CA MET A 1 -5.52 9.97 10.57
C MET A 1 -4.02 9.95 10.85
N HIS A 2 -3.35 8.82 10.61
CA HIS A 2 -1.89 8.65 10.72
C HIS A 2 -1.34 7.80 9.54
N LEU A 3 -0.21 8.19 8.97
CA LEU A 3 0.55 7.41 7.98
C LEU A 3 1.79 6.79 8.64
N LYS A 4 1.97 5.48 8.49
CA LYS A 4 3.13 4.74 8.98
C LYS A 4 3.72 3.84 7.89
N PHE A 5 4.99 4.03 7.55
CA PHE A 5 5.75 3.05 6.77
C PHE A 5 6.22 1.90 7.66
N LEU A 6 6.13 0.67 7.15
CA LEU A 6 6.56 -0.53 7.86
C LEU A 6 8.05 -0.78 7.64
N ALA A 7 8.67 -1.50 8.58
CA ALA A 7 10.06 -1.95 8.48
C ALA A 7 10.24 -3.18 7.56
N HIS A 8 9.17 -3.63 6.90
CA HIS A 8 9.20 -4.71 5.91
C HIS A 8 9.53 -4.15 4.52
N GLY A 9 10.23 -4.95 3.71
CA GLY A 9 10.64 -4.54 2.36
C GLY A 9 11.70 -5.43 1.71
N THR A 10 12.35 -6.30 2.47
CA THR A 10 13.40 -7.23 1.99
C THR A 10 12.91 -8.66 1.75
N GLY A 11 11.75 -9.02 2.32
CA GLY A 11 11.11 -10.33 2.16
C GLY A 11 10.35 -10.48 0.84
N SER A 12 9.45 -11.48 0.78
CA SER A 12 8.58 -11.67 -0.38
C SER A 12 7.40 -10.70 -0.36
N ALA A 13 7.27 -9.90 -1.40
CA ALA A 13 6.13 -9.03 -1.66
C ALA A 13 4.86 -9.85 -1.91
N ARG A 14 4.96 -11.06 -2.48
CA ARG A 14 3.79 -11.97 -2.63
C ARG A 14 3.16 -12.33 -1.29
N LYS A 15 3.97 -12.54 -0.24
CA LYS A 15 3.44 -12.77 1.12
C LYS A 15 2.73 -11.54 1.66
N ALA A 16 3.28 -10.34 1.41
CA ALA A 16 2.65 -9.08 1.79
C ALA A 16 1.31 -8.89 1.07
N ALA A 17 1.25 -9.05 -0.25
CA ALA A 17 0.01 -8.94 -1.03
C ALA A 17 -1.05 -9.95 -0.58
N LYS A 18 -0.67 -11.21 -0.33
CA LYS A 18 -1.60 -12.22 0.22
C LYS A 18 -2.17 -11.80 1.58
N TYR A 19 -1.36 -11.18 2.43
CA TYR A 19 -1.82 -10.64 3.71
C TYR A 19 -2.80 -9.46 3.54
N LEU A 20 -2.57 -8.58 2.56
CA LEU A 20 -3.48 -7.47 2.26
C LEU A 20 -4.86 -7.95 1.80
N LEU A 21 -4.91 -9.02 1.02
CA LEU A 21 -6.16 -9.58 0.50
C LEU A 21 -6.80 -10.63 1.42
N GLY A 22 -6.14 -10.98 2.52
CA GLY A 22 -6.64 -11.98 3.47
C GLY A 22 -7.95 -11.54 4.12
N ALA A 23 -8.88 -12.49 4.28
CA ALA A 23 -10.12 -12.29 5.02
C ALA A 23 -9.90 -12.16 6.54
N MET A 24 -8.71 -12.52 7.03
CA MET A 24 -8.33 -12.42 8.44
C MET A 24 -7.31 -11.31 8.66
N ASP A 25 -7.42 -10.63 9.81
CA ASP A 25 -6.42 -9.69 10.28
C ASP A 25 -5.20 -10.38 10.93
N ALA A 26 -4.23 -9.60 11.42
CA ALA A 26 -3.05 -10.14 12.09
C ALA A 26 -3.36 -10.87 13.41
N ALA A 27 -4.50 -10.59 14.03
CA ALA A 27 -4.97 -11.25 15.25
C ALA A 27 -5.80 -12.52 14.95
N GLY A 28 -5.99 -12.85 13.67
CA GLY A 28 -6.79 -14.00 13.23
C GLY A 28 -8.30 -13.76 13.25
N LYS A 29 -8.74 -12.50 13.39
CA LYS A 29 -10.15 -12.13 13.35
C LYS A 29 -10.59 -11.86 11.92
N GLU A 30 -11.82 -12.20 11.59
CA GLU A 30 -12.42 -11.88 10.30
C GLU A 30 -12.51 -10.35 10.11
N ARG A 31 -12.08 -9.88 8.93
CA ARG A 31 -12.12 -8.46 8.56
C ARG A 31 -13.53 -8.09 8.13
N GLY A 32 -13.95 -6.87 8.52
CA GLY A 32 -15.27 -6.35 8.17
C GLY A 32 -15.44 -6.03 6.69
N GLY A 33 -14.33 -5.80 5.98
CA GLY A 33 -14.31 -5.67 4.52
C GLY A 33 -12.91 -5.37 3.99
N VAL A 34 -12.62 -5.87 2.79
CA VAL A 34 -11.38 -5.63 2.05
C VAL A 34 -11.73 -5.15 0.65
N GLU A 35 -11.20 -4.01 0.26
CA GLU A 35 -11.47 -3.36 -1.02
C GLU A 35 -10.16 -2.87 -1.64
N VAL A 36 -9.93 -3.12 -2.93
CA VAL A 36 -8.75 -2.60 -3.64
C VAL A 36 -9.12 -1.26 -4.25
N LEU A 37 -8.45 -0.18 -3.82
CA LEU A 37 -8.70 1.18 -4.30
C LEU A 37 -7.84 1.53 -5.52
N ARG A 38 -6.59 1.04 -5.56
CA ARG A 38 -5.62 1.32 -6.63
C ARG A 38 -4.80 0.09 -6.97
N GLY A 39 -4.51 -0.09 -8.26
CA GLY A 39 -3.62 -1.11 -8.78
C GLY A 39 -4.06 -2.55 -8.48
N ASP A 40 -3.13 -3.49 -8.66
CA ASP A 40 -3.32 -4.91 -8.38
C ASP A 40 -2.21 -5.41 -7.44
N PRO A 41 -2.53 -5.87 -6.22
CA PRO A 41 -1.53 -6.34 -5.26
C PRO A 41 -0.66 -7.50 -5.74
N HIS A 42 -1.21 -8.41 -6.55
CA HIS A 42 -0.47 -9.54 -7.09
C HIS A 42 0.51 -9.10 -8.19
N GLN A 43 0.11 -8.17 -9.07
CA GLN A 43 0.99 -7.63 -10.10
C GLN A 43 2.15 -6.84 -9.48
N VAL A 44 1.86 -5.95 -8.53
CA VAL A 44 2.89 -5.17 -7.82
C VAL A 44 3.85 -6.09 -7.08
N ALA A 45 3.33 -7.13 -6.44
CA ALA A 45 4.16 -8.13 -5.78
C ALA A 45 5.06 -8.89 -6.75
N ALA A 46 4.56 -9.25 -7.94
CA ALA A 46 5.36 -9.92 -8.96
C ALA A 46 6.50 -9.03 -9.45
N VAL A 47 6.24 -7.74 -9.69
CA VAL A 47 7.28 -6.76 -10.05
C VAL A 47 8.31 -6.64 -8.94
N ALA A 48 7.87 -6.41 -7.70
CA ALA A 48 8.78 -6.24 -6.57
C ALA A 48 9.63 -7.49 -6.31
N ASP A 49 9.05 -8.70 -6.33
CA ASP A 49 9.78 -9.95 -6.09
C ASP A 49 10.83 -10.24 -7.17
N ALA A 50 10.67 -9.70 -8.38
CA ALA A 50 11.63 -9.83 -9.49
C ALA A 50 12.80 -8.83 -9.42
N LEU A 51 12.76 -7.83 -8.53
CA LEU A 51 13.83 -6.83 -8.43
C LEU A 51 15.10 -7.43 -7.82
N PRO A 52 16.29 -7.02 -8.31
CA PRO A 52 17.58 -7.52 -7.80
C PRO A 52 18.03 -6.81 -6.51
N PHE A 53 17.25 -5.85 -6.01
CA PHE A 53 17.61 -5.05 -4.84
C PHE A 53 17.34 -5.79 -3.53
N GLU A 54 18.11 -5.50 -2.48
CA GLU A 54 17.81 -6.01 -1.14
C GLU A 54 16.44 -5.50 -0.67
N HIS A 55 16.19 -4.20 -0.83
CA HIS A 55 14.88 -3.60 -0.55
C HIS A 55 14.04 -3.56 -1.82
N ARG A 56 13.14 -4.54 -1.95
CA ARG A 56 12.31 -4.78 -3.13
C ARG A 56 11.01 -3.99 -3.14
N TYR A 57 10.44 -3.75 -1.97
CA TYR A 57 9.19 -3.01 -1.85
C TYR A 57 9.19 -2.06 -0.65
N THR A 58 8.29 -1.09 -0.73
CA THR A 58 7.87 -0.25 0.39
C THR A 58 6.44 -0.61 0.74
N SER A 59 6.15 -0.76 2.03
CA SER A 59 4.79 -0.95 2.52
C SER A 59 4.48 0.05 3.61
N GLY A 60 3.22 0.48 3.70
CA GLY A 60 2.74 1.41 4.71
C GLY A 60 1.27 1.22 5.02
N VAL A 61 0.80 1.95 6.01
CA VAL A 61 -0.61 2.01 6.40
C VAL A 61 -1.02 3.45 6.68
N ILE A 62 -2.13 3.87 6.09
CA ILE A 62 -2.84 5.10 6.41
C ILE A 62 -4.03 4.68 7.26
N ALA A 63 -4.06 5.05 8.53
CA ALA A 63 -5.08 4.63 9.47
C ALA A 63 -5.90 5.82 9.97
N TRP A 64 -7.20 5.61 10.12
CA TRP A 64 -8.13 6.53 10.76
C TRP A 64 -8.60 5.93 12.08
N ALA A 65 -8.76 6.78 13.09
CA ALA A 65 -9.32 6.34 14.35
C ALA A 65 -10.82 6.03 14.17
N PRO A 66 -11.44 5.17 14.99
CA PRO A 66 -12.87 4.85 14.86
C PRO A 66 -13.79 6.07 14.89
N GLU A 67 -13.37 7.14 15.56
CA GLU A 67 -14.13 8.39 15.68
C GLU A 67 -14.03 9.28 14.44
N ASP A 68 -12.96 9.12 13.64
CA ASP A 68 -12.72 9.92 12.43
C ASP A 68 -13.79 9.65 11.34
N GLN A 69 -14.33 8.42 11.29
CA GLN A 69 -15.35 7.94 10.34
C GLN A 69 -15.24 8.55 8.93
N PRO A 70 -14.08 8.40 8.25
CA PRO A 70 -13.87 9.04 6.96
C PRO A 70 -14.84 8.49 5.92
N THR A 71 -15.38 9.38 5.10
CA THR A 71 -16.17 8.99 3.93
C THR A 71 -15.26 8.42 2.84
N ASP A 72 -15.82 7.59 1.95
CA ASP A 72 -15.07 7.03 0.82
C ASP A 72 -14.39 8.11 -0.03
N LYS A 73 -15.06 9.26 -0.23
CA LYS A 73 -14.48 10.42 -0.94
C LYS A 73 -13.25 11.00 -0.24
N GLN A 74 -13.24 11.04 1.09
CA GLN A 74 -12.07 11.52 1.85
C GLN A 74 -10.93 10.52 1.78
N ILE A 75 -11.23 9.22 1.83
CA ILE A 75 -10.22 8.17 1.66
C ILE A 75 -9.58 8.28 0.28
N GLU A 76 -10.40 8.35 -0.78
CA GLU A 76 -9.94 8.53 -2.15
C GLU A 76 -9.05 9.78 -2.31
N ALA A 77 -9.47 10.92 -1.74
CA ALA A 77 -8.67 12.15 -1.80
C ALA A 77 -7.30 12.01 -1.09
N VAL A 78 -7.25 11.28 0.02
CA VAL A 78 -5.99 11.00 0.74
C VAL A 78 -5.10 10.04 -0.05
N VAL A 79 -5.68 9.02 -0.68
CA VAL A 79 -4.95 8.08 -1.55
C VAL A 79 -4.37 8.80 -2.78
N ASP A 80 -5.13 9.68 -3.41
CA ASP A 80 -4.67 10.51 -4.53
C ASP A 80 -3.55 11.47 -4.12
N ALA A 81 -3.69 12.12 -2.96
CA ALA A 81 -2.66 13.01 -2.44
C ALA A 81 -1.39 12.25 -2.08
N PHE A 82 -1.52 11.03 -1.53
CA PHE A 82 -0.41 10.15 -1.23
C PHE A 82 0.36 9.77 -2.51
N GLU A 83 -0.34 9.34 -3.57
CA GLU A 83 0.28 8.98 -4.86
C GLU A 83 1.07 10.15 -5.45
N LYS A 84 0.45 11.33 -5.54
CA LYS A 84 1.10 12.54 -6.07
C LYS A 84 2.34 12.94 -5.27
N THR A 85 2.35 12.67 -3.98
CA THR A 85 3.48 13.01 -3.10
C THR A 85 4.59 11.97 -3.19
N ALA A 86 4.23 10.68 -3.15
CA ALA A 86 5.19 9.57 -3.12
C ALA A 86 5.96 9.40 -4.44
N TRP A 87 5.37 9.81 -5.57
CA TRP A 87 5.96 9.75 -6.91
C TRP A 87 5.99 11.10 -7.61
N ALA A 88 6.14 12.19 -6.86
CA ALA A 88 6.19 13.54 -7.41
C ALA A 88 7.24 13.66 -8.53
N GLY A 89 6.81 14.11 -9.71
CA GLY A 89 7.67 14.29 -10.87
C GLY A 89 7.90 13.03 -11.73
N LEU A 90 7.25 11.91 -11.42
CA LEU A 90 7.23 10.71 -12.25
C LEU A 90 5.87 10.53 -12.92
N ASP A 91 5.90 10.04 -14.16
CA ASP A 91 4.70 9.61 -14.88
C ASP A 91 4.14 8.31 -14.29
N PHE A 92 2.83 8.11 -14.43
CA PHE A 92 2.09 7.02 -13.78
C PHE A 92 2.53 5.61 -14.23
N ASP A 93 3.17 5.50 -15.40
CA ASP A 93 3.70 4.26 -15.96
C ASP A 93 5.10 3.90 -15.44
N ARG A 94 5.74 4.80 -14.67
CA ARG A 94 7.08 4.61 -14.12
C ARG A 94 7.11 3.92 -12.76
N TYR A 95 5.96 3.67 -12.15
CA TYR A 95 5.89 3.02 -10.84
C TYR A 95 4.76 2.00 -10.75
N ALA A 96 4.98 0.96 -9.95
CA ALA A 96 3.99 -0.07 -9.66
C ALA A 96 3.63 -0.03 -8.18
N TRP A 97 2.37 0.25 -7.87
CA TRP A 97 1.87 0.29 -6.50
C TRP A 97 0.40 -0.11 -6.39
N THR A 98 -0.04 -0.38 -5.17
CA THR A 98 -1.43 -0.69 -4.85
C THR A 98 -1.83 -0.08 -3.51
N ALA A 99 -3.12 0.23 -3.39
CA ALA A 99 -3.78 0.65 -2.15
C ALA A 99 -4.98 -0.28 -1.87
N VAL A 100 -5.03 -0.86 -0.67
CA VAL A 100 -6.08 -1.78 -0.23
C VAL A 100 -6.69 -1.26 1.06
N LEU A 101 -7.98 -0.96 1.02
CA LEU A 101 -8.76 -0.48 2.15
C LEU A 101 -9.33 -1.65 2.96
N HIS A 102 -9.04 -1.64 4.26
CA HIS A 102 -9.63 -2.51 5.25
C HIS A 102 -10.57 -1.68 6.13
N ARG A 103 -11.79 -2.19 6.32
CA ARG A 103 -12.74 -1.65 7.29
C ARG A 103 -12.93 -2.64 8.41
N GLU A 104 -12.80 -2.17 9.64
CA GLU A 104 -13.01 -2.97 10.84
C GLU A 104 -14.48 -2.88 11.28
N HIS A 105 -14.99 -3.95 11.89
CA HIS A 105 -16.34 -3.95 12.46
C HIS A 105 -16.55 -2.87 13.55
N GLY A 106 -15.47 -2.38 14.16
CA GLY A 106 -15.50 -1.31 15.17
C GLY A 106 -15.47 0.11 14.60
N GLY A 107 -15.55 0.29 13.28
CA GLY A 107 -15.55 1.60 12.62
C GLY A 107 -14.17 2.14 12.23
N GLY A 108 -13.09 1.47 12.62
CA GLY A 108 -11.73 1.79 12.15
C GLY A 108 -11.57 1.53 10.65
N ALA A 109 -10.82 2.40 9.97
CA ALA A 109 -10.51 2.27 8.54
C ALA A 109 -9.00 2.39 8.31
N HIS A 110 -8.44 1.49 7.50
CA HIS A 110 -7.01 1.38 7.28
C HIS A 110 -6.74 1.13 5.79
N VAL A 111 -5.99 2.01 5.14
CA VAL A 111 -5.49 1.78 3.77
C VAL A 111 -4.07 1.27 3.85
N HIS A 112 -3.87 0.03 3.43
CA HIS A 112 -2.56 -0.55 3.24
C HIS A 112 -2.01 -0.19 1.87
N VAL A 113 -0.78 0.30 1.83
CA VAL A 113 -0.07 0.59 0.59
C VAL A 113 1.09 -0.39 0.40
N LEU A 114 1.29 -0.82 -0.84
CA LEU A 114 2.44 -1.64 -1.25
C LEU A 114 2.96 -1.11 -2.59
N ALA A 115 4.26 -0.85 -2.67
CA ALA A 115 4.90 -0.30 -3.84
C ALA A 115 6.21 -1.01 -4.16
N ALA A 116 6.46 -1.31 -5.43
CA ALA A 116 7.77 -1.78 -5.89
C ALA A 116 8.80 -0.64 -5.78
N ARG A 117 10.02 -0.95 -5.31
CA ARG A 117 11.11 0.03 -5.14
C ARG A 117 11.96 0.17 -6.40
N CYS A 118 11.30 0.45 -7.52
CA CYS A 118 11.93 0.60 -8.82
C CYS A 118 11.22 1.69 -9.63
N ASP A 119 12.00 2.51 -10.33
CA ASP A 119 11.52 3.26 -11.47
C ASP A 119 11.53 2.33 -12.70
N LEU A 120 10.34 2.02 -13.20
CA LEU A 120 10.15 1.01 -14.25
C LEU A 120 10.79 1.40 -15.58
N GLU A 121 11.00 2.69 -15.84
CA GLU A 121 11.64 3.15 -17.06
C GLU A 121 13.16 2.94 -17.01
N THR A 122 13.79 3.34 -15.90
CA THR A 122 15.27 3.32 -15.79
C THR A 122 15.81 2.03 -15.18
N GLY A 123 14.95 1.23 -14.56
CA GLY A 123 15.34 0.04 -13.79
C GLY A 123 16.12 0.37 -12.51
N ARG A 124 16.16 1.64 -12.10
CA ARG A 124 16.91 2.07 -10.91
C ARG A 124 16.07 1.94 -9.65
N SER A 125 16.76 1.73 -8.53
CA SER A 125 16.09 1.69 -7.23
C SER A 125 15.43 3.03 -6.92
N LEU A 126 14.16 2.98 -6.51
CA LEU A 126 13.35 4.13 -6.13
C LEU A 126 12.89 3.97 -4.68
N ASN A 127 12.85 5.08 -3.93
CA ASN A 127 12.30 5.09 -2.57
C ASN A 127 11.12 6.04 -2.49
N SER A 128 9.91 5.49 -2.40
CA SER A 128 8.65 6.22 -2.29
C SER A 128 8.27 6.60 -0.86
N LYS A 129 9.18 6.44 0.12
CA LYS A 129 8.95 6.93 1.48
C LYS A 129 9.01 8.46 1.51
N CYS A 130 7.85 9.08 1.59
CA CYS A 130 7.68 10.49 1.91
C CYS A 130 8.25 10.78 3.33
N PRO A 131 8.98 11.89 3.55
CA PRO A 131 9.44 12.34 4.87
C PRO A 131 8.31 12.63 5.87
#